data_AF-A0A976HK58-F1
#
_entry.id   AF-A0A976HK58-F1
#
_cell.length_a   1.000
_cell.length_b   1.000
_cell.length_c   1.000
_cell.angle_alpha   90.00
_cell.angle_beta   90.00
_cell.angle_gamma   90.00
#
_symmetry.space_group_name_H-M   'P 1'
#
loop_
_entity.id
_entity.type
_entity.pdbx_description
1 polymer ?
#
loop_
_entity_poly.entity_id
_entity_poly.type
_entity_poly.pdbx_seq_one_letter_code
_entity_poly.pdbx_strand_id
1 'polypeptide(L)' 'MDKKLLENIIINEEKLAKYLLVTKEKNDKSKFLSQAGYITSNWEILEIDLHSLLINGTIVLEEENEYGQSTA' A
#
# COMPACT_ATOMS: atom_id res chain seq x y z
N MET A 1 -5.39 -0.42 18.54
CA MET A 1 -5.18 -1.34 17.42
C MET A 1 -4.51 -2.58 17.97
N ASP A 2 -5.10 -3.77 17.82
CA ASP A 2 -4.50 -5.01 18.33
C ASP A 2 -3.25 -5.36 17.51
N LYS A 3 -2.08 -5.34 18.14
CA LYS A 3 -0.78 -5.68 17.52
C LYS A 3 -0.80 -7.04 16.81
N LYS A 4 -1.62 -7.97 17.30
CA LYS A 4 -1.84 -9.32 16.75
C LYS A 4 -2.51 -9.33 15.37
N LEU A 5 -3.23 -8.27 15.00
CA LEU A 5 -3.87 -8.15 13.69
C LEU A 5 -2.82 -7.79 12.60
N LEU A 6 -1.84 -6.96 12.99
CA LEU A 6 -0.82 -6.40 12.09
C LEU A 6 0.21 -7.44 11.63
N GLU A 7 0.54 -8.41 12.49
CA GLU A 7 1.47 -9.51 12.17
C GLU A 7 0.91 -10.51 11.16
N ASN A 8 -0.41 -10.50 10.93
CA ASN A 8 -1.09 -11.39 9.98
C ASN A 8 -1.51 -10.69 8.67
N ILE A 9 -1.11 -9.44 8.46
CA ILE A 9 -1.41 -8.74 7.21
C ILE A 9 -0.53 -9.32 6.13
N ILE A 10 -1.15 -9.95 5.13
CA ILE A 10 -0.46 -10.48 3.96
C ILE A 10 -0.58 -9.44 2.85
N ILE A 11 0.55 -8.85 2.46
CA ILE A 11 0.66 -8.04 1.25
C ILE A 11 1.20 -8.94 0.14
N ASN A 12 0.40 -9.17 -0.90
CA ASN A 12 0.83 -10.06 -1.98
C ASN A 12 1.87 -9.36 -2.87
N GLU A 13 3.03 -9.98 -3.08
CA GLU A 13 4.08 -9.52 -4.00
C GLU A 13 3.51 -9.06 -5.35
N GLU A 14 2.60 -9.83 -5.94
CA GLU A 14 2.03 -9.50 -7.25
C GLU A 14 1.28 -8.16 -7.24
N LYS A 15 0.67 -7.79 -6.12
CA LYS A 15 0.01 -6.49 -5.98
C LYS A 15 1.02 -5.35 -5.95
N LEU A 16 2.20 -5.56 -5.39
CA LEU A 16 3.27 -4.56 -5.35
C LEU A 16 3.98 -4.50 -6.70
N ALA A 17 4.62 -5.60 -7.11
CA ALA A 17 5.50 -5.66 -8.26
C ALA A 17 4.76 -5.66 -9.61
N LYS A 18 3.58 -6.27 -9.70
CA LYS A 18 2.86 -6.43 -10.99
C LYS A 18 1.68 -5.49 -11.17
N TYR A 19 1.30 -4.74 -10.14
CA TYR A 19 0.16 -3.83 -10.19
C TYR A 19 0.49 -2.41 -9.73
N LEU A 20 0.96 -2.24 -8.50
CA LEU A 20 1.12 -0.92 -7.88
C LEU A 20 2.33 -0.14 -8.44
N LEU A 21 3.43 -0.86 -8.69
CA LEU A 21 4.68 -0.30 -9.23
C LEU A 21 4.77 -0.37 -10.77
N VAL A 22 3.69 -0.79 -11.43
CA VAL A 22 3.58 -0.81 -12.89
C VAL A 22 2.77 0.39 -13.36
N THR A 23 3.23 1.05 -14.42
CA THR A 23 2.51 2.18 -15.02
C THR A 23 1.19 1.74 -15.63
N LYS A 24 0.12 2.48 -15.33
CA LYS A 24 -1.24 2.20 -15.81
C LYS A 24 -1.88 3.46 -16.40
N GLU A 25 -2.88 3.29 -17.24
CA GLU A 25 -3.61 4.42 -17.85
C GLU A 25 -4.59 5.09 -16.89
N LYS A 26 -5.12 4.33 -15.92
CA LYS A 26 -6.10 4.82 -14.93
C LYS A 26 -5.66 4.45 -13.52
N ASN A 27 -5.83 5.40 -12.59
CA ASN A 27 -5.49 5.28 -11.17
C ASN A 27 -4.03 4.82 -10.96
N ASP A 28 -3.12 5.37 -11.75
CA ASP A 28 -1.70 5.03 -11.71
C ASP A 28 -1.03 5.59 -10.45
N LYS A 29 -0.66 4.70 -9.53
CA LYS A 29 0.13 5.05 -8.34
C LYS A 29 1.64 4.94 -8.60
N SER A 30 2.08 4.31 -9.69
CA SER A 30 3.51 4.01 -9.93
C SER A 30 4.36 5.26 -10.12
N LYS A 31 3.85 6.29 -10.80
CA LYS A 31 4.57 7.57 -11.00
C LYS A 31 4.79 8.34 -9.71
N PHE A 32 3.84 8.29 -8.80
CA PHE A 32 3.98 8.92 -7.49
C PHE A 32 4.97 8.13 -6.63
N LEU A 33 4.83 6.80 -6.60
CA LEU A 33 5.71 5.93 -5.83
C LEU A 33 7.15 5.95 -6.33
N SER A 34 7.38 6.12 -7.64
CA SER A 34 8.72 6.23 -8.20
C SER A 34 9.44 7.52 -7.80
N GLN A 35 8.70 8.61 -7.52
CA GLN A 35 9.29 9.83 -6.96
C GLN A 35 9.87 9.59 -5.55
N ALA A 36 9.31 8.63 -4.81
CA ALA A 36 9.83 8.18 -3.52
C ALA A 36 10.92 7.09 -3.65
N GLY A 37 11.29 6.68 -4.87
CA GLY A 37 12.32 5.68 -5.12
C GLY A 37 11.83 4.23 -5.17
N TYR A 38 10.51 3.99 -5.11
CA TYR A 38 9.96 2.65 -5.27
C TYR A 38 9.82 2.28 -6.75
N ILE A 39 10.39 1.14 -7.12
CA ILE A 39 10.41 0.57 -8.46
C ILE A 39 10.23 -0.95 -8.37
N THR A 40 9.91 -1.58 -9.49
CA THR A 40 9.64 -3.03 -9.54
C THR A 40 10.78 -3.91 -9.02
N SER A 41 12.03 -3.48 -9.16
CA SER A 41 13.20 -4.24 -8.71
C SER A 41 13.53 -4.07 -7.23
N ASN A 42 12.82 -3.21 -6.50
CA ASN A 42 12.99 -3.00 -5.05
C ASN A 42 11.63 -2.98 -4.33
N TRP A 43 10.67 -3.77 -4.81
CA TRP A 43 9.31 -3.81 -4.31
C TRP A 43 9.24 -4.21 -2.83
N GLU A 44 10.23 -4.96 -2.33
CA GLU A 44 10.36 -5.38 -0.94
C GLU A 44 10.55 -4.17 0.00
N ILE A 45 11.18 -3.08 -0.48
CA ILE A 45 11.31 -1.85 0.32
C ILE A 45 9.92 -1.24 0.58
N LEU A 46 9.07 -1.21 -0.45
CA LEU A 46 7.70 -0.74 -0.31
C LEU A 46 6.89 -1.62 0.64
N GLU A 47 7.07 -2.94 0.59
CA GLU A 47 6.42 -3.87 1.54
C GLU A 47 6.81 -3.55 2.99
N ILE A 48 8.11 -3.42 3.27
CA ILE A 48 8.63 -3.12 4.60
C ILE A 48 8.07 -1.78 5.12
N ASP A 49 8.07 -0.76 4.28
CA ASP A 49 7.59 0.57 4.67
C ASP A 49 6.08 0.58 4.90
N LEU A 50 5.30 -0.16 4.10
CA LEU A 50 3.86 -0.36 4.33
C LEU A 50 3.61 -1.07 5.67
N HIS A 51 4.37 -2.11 6.00
CA HIS A 51 4.28 -2.76 7.32
C HIS A 51 4.66 -1.81 8.47
N SER A 52 5.70 -1.00 8.28
CA SER A 52 6.10 0.01 9.26
C SER A 52 5.00 1.05 9.48
N LEU A 53 4.35 1.53 8.41
CA LEU A 53 3.21 2.45 8.49
C LEU A 53 2.01 1.81 9.22
N LEU A 54 1.75 0.53 9.00
CA LEU A 54 0.67 -0.17 9.70
C LEU A 54 0.94 -0.32 11.20
N ILE A 55 2.20 -0.46 11.60
CA ILE A 55 2.62 -0.59 13.01
C ILE A 55 2.70 0.76 13.73
N ASN A 56 3.27 1.76 13.07
CA ASN A 56 3.65 3.04 13.69
C ASN A 56 2.73 4.19 13.30
N GLY A 57 1.96 4.04 12.22
CA GLY A 57 1.09 5.08 11.68
C GLY A 57 -0.26 5.16 12.39
N THR A 58 -0.87 6.35 12.33
CA THR A 58 -2.27 6.53 12.71
C THR A 58 -3.13 6.19 11.50
N ILE A 59 -3.75 5.02 11.51
CA ILE A 59 -4.73 4.63 10.48
C ILE A 59 -6.06 5.31 10.82
N VAL A 60 -6.52 6.20 9.96
CA VAL A 60 -7.85 6.78 10.03
C VAL A 60 -8.69 6.10 8.97
N LEU A 61 -9.79 5.47 9.38
CA LEU A 61 -10.82 5.04 8.45
C LEU A 61 -11.44 6.31 7.83
N GLU A 62 -11.33 6.47 6.51
CA GLU A 62 -12.16 7.45 5.81
C GLU A 62 -13.63 7.04 5.95
N GLU A 63 -14.49 8.02 6.25
CA GLU A 63 -15.92 7.81 6.54
C GLU A 63 -16.61 6.99 5.45
N GLU A 64 -17.50 6.09 5.87
CA GLU A 64 -18.33 5.30 4.95
C GLU A 64 -19.17 6.23 4.07
N ASN A 65 -18.87 6.27 2.77
CA ASN A 65 -19.78 6.86 1.79
C ASN A 65 -20.66 5.78 1.15
N GLU A 66 -21.71 6.20 0.45
CA GLU A 66 -22.73 5.34 -0.18
C GLU A 66 -22.18 4.34 -1.22
N TYR A 67 -20.90 4.45 -1.59
CA TYR A 67 -20.21 3.57 -2.53
C TYR A 67 -19.24 2.58 -1.86
N GLY A 68 -19.20 2.55 -0.52
CA GLY A 68 -18.34 1.66 0.25
C GLY A 68 -16.91 2.18 0.44
N GLN A 69 -16.18 1.52 1.35
CA GLN A 69 -14.84 1.90 1.80
C GLN A 69 -13.85 2.04 0.63
N SER A 70 -13.48 3.29 0.33
CA SER A 70 -12.37 3.59 -0.57
C SER A 70 -11.13 3.81 0.29
N THR A 71 -10.16 2.89 0.23
CA THR A 71 -8.90 3.03 0.97
C THR A 71 -7.91 3.84 0.14
N ALA A 72 -7.52 5.02 0.62
CA ALA A 72 -6.48 5.86 0.02
C ALA A 72 -5.08 5.25 0.24
#